data_AF-A0A2V5VM68-F1
#
_entry.id   AF-A0A2V5VM68-F1
#
_cell.length_a   1.000
_cell.length_b   1.000
_cell.length_c   1.000
_cell.angle_alpha   90.00
_cell.angle_beta   90.00
_cell.angle_gamma   90.00
#
_symmetry.space_group_name_H-M   'P 1'
#
loop_
_entity.id
_entity.type
_entity.pdbx_description
1 polymer ?
#
loop_
_entity_poly.entity_id
_entity_poly.type
_entity_poly.pdbx_seq_one_letter_code
_entity_poly.pdbx_strand_id
1 'polypeptide(L)'
;MEKPPAEAMLGLLGLSGGEWVLLMVVLVLLFGATRIPPFARGLEHGIKDFLRAVRAESLRAFRGPGQSIGESLGAGLGKPVADALTHSNQTCEFQDPPALRLRQIKKQMKNQFILWIAQGFGAGRIPFAPGTFGSFVGLLWFVVLLLPGNFWVYLGGMVTGMFLSVRLCGAAEKILNQPDPGSVVLDEIIAVPICFGAWVGAFLFKNGAMPPPEYFFSRDTWLLTLVVCAAFRLFDIAKPWPVRQSQKLPGGWGVTLDDVLAALYVNAVVALALLVSAGR
;
A
#
# COMPACT_ATOMS: atom_id res chain seq x y z
N MET A 1 -45.01 12.83 2.07
CA MET A 1 -43.58 12.44 2.12
C MET A 1 -43.51 11.03 2.66
N GLU A 2 -43.69 10.03 1.79
CA GLU A 2 -43.49 8.63 2.15
C GLU A 2 -41.99 8.35 2.22
N LYS A 3 -41.56 7.70 3.30
CA LYS A 3 -40.20 7.15 3.40
C LYS A 3 -40.03 6.11 2.28
N PRO A 4 -38.90 6.10 1.55
CA PRO A 4 -38.65 5.02 0.63
C PRO A 4 -38.58 3.70 1.43
N PRO A 5 -39.19 2.61 0.94
CA PRO A 5 -39.12 1.31 1.60
C PRO A 5 -37.65 0.87 1.68
N ALA A 6 -37.25 0.27 2.80
CA ALA A 6 -35.88 -0.20 3.05
C ALA A 6 -35.34 -1.13 1.94
N GLU A 7 -36.24 -1.73 1.16
CA GLU A 7 -35.93 -2.56 0.00
C GLU A 7 -35.28 -1.78 -1.16
N ALA A 8 -35.55 -0.47 -1.26
CA ALA A 8 -34.95 0.39 -2.27
C ALA A 8 -33.46 0.70 -1.98
N MET A 9 -33.01 0.62 -0.72
CA MET A 9 -31.58 0.73 -0.39
C MET A 9 -30.82 -0.59 -0.55
N LEU A 10 -31.53 -1.73 -0.53
CA LEU A 10 -30.98 -3.06 -0.82
C LEU A 10 -30.96 -3.37 -2.33
N GLY A 11 -31.79 -2.70 -3.13
CA GLY A 11 -31.89 -2.87 -4.57
C GLY A 11 -30.86 -2.12 -5.41
N LEU A 12 -29.87 -1.44 -4.81
CA LEU A 12 -28.92 -0.59 -5.55
C LEU A 12 -27.91 -1.36 -6.43
N LEU A 13 -27.99 -2.70 -6.47
CA LEU A 13 -26.96 -3.56 -7.04
C LEU A 13 -27.48 -4.67 -7.96
N GLY A 14 -28.79 -4.85 -8.11
CA GLY A 14 -29.35 -5.96 -8.91
C GLY A 14 -28.97 -7.36 -8.40
N LEU A 15 -28.28 -7.46 -7.26
CA LEU A 15 -27.89 -8.69 -6.62
C LEU A 15 -29.04 -9.20 -5.76
N SER A 16 -29.43 -10.45 -6.00
CA SER A 16 -30.39 -11.19 -5.19
C SER A 16 -29.88 -11.35 -3.74
N GLY A 17 -30.79 -11.51 -2.78
CA GLY A 17 -30.44 -11.78 -1.38
C GLY A 17 -29.52 -13.00 -1.19
N GLY A 18 -29.55 -13.96 -2.12
CA GLY A 18 -28.68 -15.14 -2.12
C GLY A 18 -27.21 -14.84 -2.43
N GLU A 19 -26.89 -13.80 -3.20
CA GLU A 19 -25.50 -13.41 -3.50
C GLU A 19 -24.83 -12.72 -2.32
N TRP A 20 -25.61 -11.94 -1.56
CA TRP A 20 -25.17 -11.41 -0.27
C TRP A 20 -24.90 -12.51 0.75
N VAL A 21 -25.75 -13.54 0.78
CA VAL A 21 -25.54 -14.73 1.61
C VAL A 21 -24.31 -15.51 1.15
N LEU A 22 -24.06 -15.66 -0.15
CA LEU A 22 -22.85 -16.33 -0.65
C LEU A 22 -21.58 -15.53 -0.32
N LEU A 23 -21.60 -14.20 -0.50
CA LEU A 23 -20.50 -13.32 -0.09
C LEU A 23 -20.25 -13.42 1.41
N MET A 24 -21.31 -13.39 2.22
CA MET A 24 -21.23 -13.59 3.66
C MET A 24 -20.74 -14.98 4.05
N VAL A 25 -21.14 -16.04 3.34
CA VAL A 25 -20.70 -17.42 3.59
C VAL A 25 -19.25 -17.61 3.18
N VAL A 26 -18.81 -17.04 2.06
CA VAL A 26 -17.40 -17.04 1.64
C VAL A 26 -16.56 -16.24 2.64
N LEU A 27 -17.02 -15.06 3.06
CA LEU A 27 -16.42 -14.30 4.15
C LEU A 27 -16.35 -15.13 5.43
N VAL A 28 -17.43 -15.78 5.84
CA VAL A 28 -17.50 -16.60 7.06
C VAL A 28 -16.67 -17.88 6.94
N LEU A 29 -16.49 -18.48 5.76
CA LEU A 29 -15.62 -19.64 5.57
C LEU A 29 -14.14 -19.24 5.58
N LEU A 30 -13.82 -18.06 5.04
CA LEU A 30 -12.47 -17.50 5.08
C LEU A 30 -12.09 -17.00 6.49
N PHE A 31 -13.03 -16.40 7.21
CA PHE A 31 -12.82 -15.88 8.58
C PHE A 31 -13.11 -16.91 9.67
N GLY A 32 -13.94 -17.91 9.40
CA GLY A 32 -14.32 -18.99 10.32
C GLY A 32 -13.15 -19.90 10.70
N ALA A 33 -12.02 -19.81 9.99
CA ALA A 33 -10.78 -20.49 10.34
C ALA A 33 -9.87 -19.68 11.29
N THR A 34 -10.07 -18.37 11.45
CA THR A 34 -9.19 -17.55 12.31
C THR A 34 -9.95 -16.43 13.01
N ARG A 35 -10.16 -16.65 14.32
CA ARG A 35 -10.61 -15.74 15.39
C ARG A 35 -10.72 -14.25 15.03
N ILE A 36 -11.87 -13.67 15.34
CA ILE A 36 -12.11 -12.22 15.42
C ILE A 36 -11.19 -11.61 16.51
N PRO A 37 -10.27 -10.67 16.21
CA PRO A 37 -9.44 -10.03 17.22
C PRO A 37 -10.13 -8.84 17.90
N PRO A 38 -9.74 -8.50 19.14
CA PRO A 38 -10.32 -7.43 19.97
C PRO A 38 -9.88 -6.01 19.52
N PHE A 39 -10.07 -5.68 18.25
CA PHE A 39 -9.64 -4.41 17.65
C PHE A 39 -10.42 -3.19 18.16
N ALA A 40 -11.69 -3.37 18.53
CA ALA A 40 -12.55 -2.27 18.96
C ALA A 40 -12.14 -1.61 20.29
N ARG A 41 -11.33 -2.28 21.15
CA ARG A 41 -10.95 -1.75 22.47
C ARG A 41 -9.63 -0.95 22.46
N GLY A 42 -8.72 -1.24 21.53
CA GLY A 42 -7.42 -0.55 21.43
C GLY A 42 -7.51 0.81 20.72
N LEU A 43 -8.40 0.93 19.74
CA LEU A 43 -8.58 2.14 18.94
C LEU A 43 -9.17 3.30 19.78
N GLU A 44 -10.06 3.00 20.72
CA GLU A 44 -10.63 4.01 21.63
C GLU A 44 -9.57 4.63 22.56
N HIS A 45 -8.62 3.81 23.04
CA HIS A 45 -7.54 4.28 23.90
C HIS A 45 -6.51 5.10 23.12
N GLY A 46 -6.12 4.65 21.91
CA GLY A 46 -5.18 5.38 21.06
C GLY A 46 -5.67 6.77 20.64
N ILE A 47 -6.97 6.92 20.35
CA ILE A 47 -7.58 8.21 20.00
C ILE A 47 -7.60 9.15 21.23
N LYS A 48 -7.91 8.63 22.43
CA LYS A 48 -7.91 9.42 23.67
C LYS A 48 -6.51 9.90 24.08
N ASP A 49 -5.48 9.10 23.82
CA ASP A 49 -4.09 9.45 24.12
C ASP A 49 -3.53 10.47 23.11
N PHE A 50 -3.87 10.33 21.84
CA PHE A 50 -3.53 11.30 20.79
C PHE A 50 -4.18 12.66 21.06
N LEU A 51 -5.49 12.69 21.37
CA LEU A 51 -6.19 13.94 21.69
C LEU A 51 -5.63 14.62 22.95
N ARG A 52 -5.14 13.84 23.94
CA ARG A 52 -4.43 14.37 25.11
C ARG A 52 -3.08 14.97 24.75
N ALA A 53 -2.31 14.32 23.87
CA ALA A 53 -1.01 14.81 23.42
C ALA A 53 -1.14 16.13 22.63
N VAL A 54 -2.08 16.20 21.68
CA VAL A 54 -2.35 17.41 20.89
C VAL A 54 -2.84 18.56 21.79
N ARG A 55 -3.67 18.27 22.80
CA ARG A 55 -4.14 19.29 23.76
C ARG A 55 -3.04 19.79 24.68
N ALA A 56 -2.12 18.92 25.10
CA ALA A 56 -0.96 19.30 25.91
C ALA A 56 0.04 20.16 25.12
N GLU A 57 0.21 19.89 23.83
CA GLU A 57 1.08 20.65 22.94
C GLU A 57 0.49 22.02 22.60
N SER A 58 -0.81 22.10 22.36
CA SER A 58 -1.55 23.35 22.18
C SER A 58 -1.55 24.23 23.44
N LEU A 59 -1.63 23.64 24.64
CA LEU A 59 -1.52 24.36 25.92
C LEU A 59 -0.11 24.88 26.20
N ARG A 60 0.95 24.18 25.74
CA ARG A 60 2.34 24.66 25.82
C ARG A 60 2.58 25.84 24.88
N ALA A 61 1.96 25.86 23.71
CA ALA A 61 2.03 26.98 22.78
C ALA A 61 1.30 28.25 23.27
N PHE A 62 0.34 28.11 24.20
CA PHE A 62 -0.47 29.22 24.72
C PHE A 62 0.06 29.82 26.04
N ARG A 63 1.13 29.26 26.64
CA ARG A 63 1.73 29.73 27.91
C ARG A 63 3.12 30.37 27.70
N GLY A 64 3.15 31.46 26.94
CA GLY A 64 4.08 32.61 27.10
C GLY A 64 5.57 32.48 26.70
N PRO A 65 6.17 33.54 26.11
CA PRO A 65 7.62 33.74 25.97
C PRO A 65 8.20 34.66 27.07
N GLY A 66 9.39 34.35 27.61
CA GLY A 66 10.15 35.32 28.42
C GLY A 66 11.18 34.74 29.39
N GLN A 67 12.45 34.99 29.06
CA GLN A 67 13.64 35.04 29.95
C GLN A 67 14.20 33.76 30.59
N SER A 68 15.54 33.76 30.66
CA SER A 68 16.47 32.78 31.23
C SER A 68 16.67 31.51 30.41
N ILE A 69 17.74 31.47 29.59
CA ILE A 69 18.86 30.51 29.69
C ILE A 69 20.06 31.16 28.97
N GLY A 70 20.56 32.25 29.54
CA GLY A 70 21.87 32.85 29.21
C GLY A 70 22.97 32.41 30.17
N GLU A 71 22.75 31.36 30.98
CA GLU A 71 23.54 31.13 32.20
C GLU A 71 23.82 29.65 32.52
N SER A 72 23.71 28.73 31.56
CA SER A 72 23.99 27.30 31.80
C SER A 72 24.90 26.60 30.80
N LEU A 73 25.64 27.34 29.97
CA LEU A 73 26.70 26.79 29.09
C LEU A 73 28.08 27.42 29.36
N GLY A 74 28.25 28.06 30.52
CA GLY A 74 29.49 28.71 30.96
C GLY A 74 30.37 27.92 31.93
N ALA A 75 30.03 26.68 32.28
CA ALA A 75 30.80 25.92 33.28
C ALA A 75 30.80 24.43 32.98
N GLY A 76 31.72 23.99 32.12
CA GLY A 76 31.94 22.56 31.92
C GLY A 76 32.47 22.21 30.55
N LEU A 77 33.62 22.77 30.16
CA LEU A 77 34.64 22.15 29.31
C LEU A 77 35.78 23.16 29.17
N GLY A 78 36.89 22.88 29.84
CA GLY A 78 38.08 23.71 29.79
C GLY A 78 38.66 23.79 28.37
N LYS A 79 39.16 24.99 28.04
CA LYS A 79 40.33 25.32 27.20
C LYS A 79 40.76 24.34 26.08
N PRO A 80 41.10 24.87 24.91
CA PRO A 80 40.18 25.09 23.81
C PRO A 80 40.52 24.13 22.65
N VAL A 81 39.49 23.66 21.95
CA VAL A 81 39.63 23.00 20.63
C VAL A 81 40.34 23.90 19.61
N ALA A 82 40.50 25.20 19.92
CA ALA A 82 41.29 26.14 19.14
C ALA A 82 42.82 25.90 19.18
N ASP A 83 43.36 25.27 20.23
CA ASP A 83 44.82 25.02 20.35
C ASP A 83 45.23 23.65 19.79
N ALA A 84 44.27 22.82 19.36
CA ALA A 84 44.52 21.57 18.63
C ALA A 84 44.56 21.75 17.10
N LEU A 85 44.39 22.99 16.61
CA LEU A 85 44.42 23.34 15.20
C LEU A 85 45.80 23.89 14.84
N THR A 86 46.76 23.00 14.59
CA THR A 86 47.94 23.38 13.82
C THR A 86 47.52 23.75 12.39
N HIS A 87 48.19 24.71 11.76
CA HIS A 87 48.00 25.07 10.34
C HIS A 87 48.10 23.86 9.38
N SER A 88 48.66 22.72 9.84
CA SER A 88 48.73 21.46 9.09
C SER A 88 47.43 20.64 9.08
N ASN A 89 46.49 20.89 10.00
CA ASN A 89 45.25 20.12 10.12
C ASN A 89 44.03 20.84 9.51
N GLN A 90 44.15 22.13 9.17
CA GLN A 90 43.13 22.85 8.40
C GLN A 90 43.01 22.36 6.95
N THR A 91 44.03 21.68 6.41
CA THR A 91 44.03 21.13 5.05
C THR A 91 43.59 19.67 4.98
N CYS A 92 43.35 19.01 6.12
CA CYS A 92 42.61 17.75 6.17
C CYS A 92 41.09 17.96 6.17
N GLU A 93 40.63 19.12 5.69
CA GLU A 93 39.33 19.19 5.05
C GLU A 93 39.35 18.15 3.93
N PHE A 94 38.62 17.06 4.16
CA PHE A 94 38.46 15.92 3.27
C PHE A 94 37.89 16.44 1.94
N GLN A 95 38.77 16.96 1.07
CA GLN A 95 38.47 17.22 -0.33
C GLN A 95 38.29 15.84 -0.95
N ASP A 96 37.10 15.28 -0.80
CA ASP A 96 36.62 14.20 -1.65
C ASP A 96 36.92 14.66 -3.08
N PRO A 97 37.82 14.00 -3.83
CA PRO A 97 38.10 14.39 -5.21
C PRO A 97 36.77 14.53 -5.95
N PRO A 98 36.61 15.51 -6.85
CA PRO A 98 35.33 15.81 -7.49
C PRO A 98 34.64 14.57 -8.08
N ALA A 99 35.42 13.55 -8.50
CA ALA A 99 34.94 12.25 -8.91
C ALA A 99 34.19 11.44 -7.82
N LEU A 100 34.63 11.44 -6.55
CA LEU A 100 33.93 10.78 -5.44
C LEU A 100 32.62 11.49 -5.11
N ARG A 101 32.63 12.83 -5.08
CA ARG A 101 31.40 13.63 -4.89
C ARG A 101 30.38 13.35 -5.99
N LEU A 102 30.81 13.29 -7.25
CA LEU A 102 29.93 12.92 -8.38
C LEU A 102 29.39 11.49 -8.26
N ARG A 103 30.20 10.53 -7.81
CA ARG A 103 29.76 9.14 -7.58
C ARG A 103 28.72 9.07 -6.46
N GLN A 104 28.92 9.80 -5.37
CA GLN A 104 27.97 9.88 -4.25
C GLN A 104 26.65 10.50 -4.70
N ILE A 105 26.68 11.64 -5.41
CA ILE A 105 25.47 12.29 -5.95
C ILE A 105 24.71 11.35 -6.89
N LYS A 106 25.40 10.69 -7.83
CA LYS A 106 24.76 9.71 -8.73
C LYS A 106 24.12 8.55 -7.97
N LYS A 107 24.81 8.03 -6.94
CA LYS A 107 24.27 6.97 -6.07
C LYS A 107 23.04 7.45 -5.30
N GLN A 108 23.08 8.65 -4.74
CA GLN A 108 21.96 9.25 -4.02
C GLN A 108 20.76 9.47 -4.93
N MET A 109 20.95 10.06 -6.12
CA MET A 109 19.89 10.23 -7.11
C MET A 109 19.27 8.90 -7.53
N LYS A 110 20.09 7.87 -7.77
CA LYS A 110 19.61 6.53 -8.09
C LYS A 110 18.76 5.95 -6.95
N ASN A 111 19.22 6.07 -5.71
CA ASN A 111 18.47 5.56 -4.55
C ASN A 111 17.14 6.30 -4.38
N GLN A 112 17.14 7.63 -4.51
CA GLN A 112 15.93 8.44 -4.44
C GLN A 112 14.93 8.07 -5.55
N PHE A 113 15.42 7.81 -6.75
CA PHE A 113 14.58 7.37 -7.87
C PHE A 113 13.96 5.99 -7.62
N ILE A 114 14.75 5.03 -7.13
CA ILE A 114 14.24 3.69 -6.75
C ILE A 114 13.16 3.82 -5.68
N LEU A 115 13.40 4.60 -4.63
CA LEU A 115 12.43 4.84 -3.56
C LEU A 115 11.16 5.51 -4.09
N TRP A 116 11.29 6.50 -4.96
CA TRP A 116 10.13 7.18 -5.53
C TRP A 116 9.21 6.23 -6.30
N ILE A 117 9.76 5.30 -7.07
CA ILE A 117 8.96 4.27 -7.76
C ILE A 117 8.41 3.24 -6.78
N ALA A 118 9.24 2.71 -5.88
CA ALA A 118 8.84 1.70 -4.89
C ALA A 118 7.74 2.21 -3.93
N GLN A 119 7.72 3.51 -3.65
CA GLN A 119 6.68 4.18 -2.84
C GLN A 119 5.48 4.64 -3.69
N GLY A 120 5.30 4.12 -4.90
CA GLY A 120 4.13 4.40 -5.72
C GLY A 120 4.03 5.86 -6.16
N PHE A 121 5.13 6.45 -6.59
CA PHE A 121 5.22 7.85 -7.03
C PHE A 121 4.86 8.88 -5.94
N GLY A 122 4.99 8.48 -4.67
CA GLY A 122 4.68 9.31 -3.50
C GLY A 122 3.41 8.90 -2.75
N ALA A 123 2.59 7.99 -3.30
CA ALA A 123 1.39 7.48 -2.64
C ALA A 123 1.72 6.84 -1.27
N GLY A 124 2.79 6.06 -1.20
CA GLY A 124 3.24 5.41 0.03
C GLY A 124 3.83 6.36 1.08
N ARG A 125 4.03 7.65 0.77
CA ARG A 125 4.46 8.66 1.75
C ARG A 125 3.30 9.29 2.52
N ILE A 126 2.06 8.93 2.18
CA ILE A 126 0.87 9.45 2.85
C ILE A 126 0.71 8.76 4.21
N PRO A 127 0.66 9.51 5.33
CA PRO A 127 0.82 8.93 6.68
C PRO A 127 -0.42 8.18 7.20
N PHE A 128 -1.61 8.40 6.62
CA PHE A 128 -2.86 7.87 7.18
C PHE A 128 -3.20 6.45 6.70
N ALA A 129 -2.91 6.13 5.45
CA ALA A 129 -3.25 4.84 4.83
C ALA A 129 -2.46 4.64 3.53
N PRO A 130 -1.12 4.53 3.59
CA PRO A 130 -0.28 4.48 2.39
C PRO A 130 -0.74 3.40 1.40
N GLY A 131 -1.17 2.24 1.91
CA GLY A 131 -1.62 1.16 1.05
C GLY A 131 -3.01 1.34 0.41
N THR A 132 -3.86 2.18 0.97
CA THR A 132 -5.11 2.58 0.28
C THR A 132 -4.79 3.45 -0.93
N PHE A 133 -3.86 4.39 -0.79
CA PHE A 133 -3.39 5.19 -1.92
C PHE A 133 -2.58 4.36 -2.92
N GLY A 134 -1.81 3.38 -2.45
CA GLY A 134 -1.19 2.34 -3.28
C GLY A 134 -2.24 1.61 -4.13
N SER A 135 -3.34 1.17 -3.52
CA SER A 135 -4.43 0.49 -4.23
C SER A 135 -5.10 1.39 -5.29
N PHE A 136 -5.26 2.69 -5.02
CA PHE A 136 -5.76 3.64 -6.02
C PHE A 136 -4.81 3.80 -7.20
N VAL A 137 -3.49 3.87 -6.95
CA VAL A 137 -2.49 3.86 -8.03
C VAL A 137 -2.50 2.52 -8.76
N GLY A 138 -2.76 1.42 -8.06
CA GLY A 138 -2.98 0.09 -8.64
C GLY A 138 -4.19 0.03 -9.58
N LEU A 139 -5.29 0.72 -9.24
CA LEU A 139 -6.45 0.85 -10.13
C LEU A 139 -6.10 1.66 -11.38
N LEU A 140 -5.31 2.73 -11.25
CA LEU A 140 -4.81 3.47 -12.41
C LEU A 140 -3.92 2.57 -13.29
N TRP A 141 -3.03 1.79 -12.68
CA TRP A 141 -2.20 0.82 -13.38
C TRP A 141 -3.04 -0.25 -14.09
N PHE A 142 -4.09 -0.75 -13.44
CA PHE A 142 -5.06 -1.66 -14.04
C PHE A 142 -5.72 -1.07 -15.28
N VAL A 143 -6.20 0.18 -15.22
CA VAL A 143 -6.76 0.89 -16.38
C VAL A 143 -5.73 0.99 -17.52
N VAL A 144 -4.48 1.36 -17.21
CA VAL A 144 -3.42 1.45 -18.22
C VAL A 144 -3.18 0.11 -18.93
N LEU A 145 -3.24 -1.01 -18.22
CA LEU A 145 -3.10 -2.34 -18.82
C LEU A 145 -4.30 -2.76 -19.69
N LEU A 146 -5.48 -2.18 -19.47
CA LEU A 146 -6.67 -2.44 -20.27
C LEU A 146 -6.75 -1.61 -21.56
N LEU A 147 -6.20 -0.38 -21.57
CA LEU A 147 -6.28 0.55 -22.70
C LEU A 147 -5.88 -0.05 -24.07
N PRO A 148 -4.84 -0.91 -24.18
CA PRO A 148 -4.47 -1.53 -25.45
C PRO A 148 -5.50 -2.52 -26.00
N GLY A 149 -6.48 -2.94 -25.20
CA GLY A 149 -7.49 -3.93 -25.60
C GLY A 149 -6.92 -5.33 -25.91
N ASN A 150 -5.70 -5.63 -25.45
CA ASN A 150 -4.98 -6.86 -25.78
C ASN A 150 -4.66 -7.67 -24.52
N PHE A 151 -5.19 -8.88 -24.47
CA PHE A 151 -4.99 -9.81 -23.36
C PHE A 151 -3.51 -10.10 -23.06
N TRP A 152 -2.67 -10.25 -24.08
CA TRP A 152 -1.24 -10.54 -23.90
C TRP A 152 -0.48 -9.35 -23.33
N VAL A 153 -0.91 -8.13 -23.63
CA VAL A 153 -0.33 -6.91 -23.02
C VAL A 153 -0.73 -6.82 -21.56
N TYR A 154 -1.99 -7.11 -21.23
CA TYR A 154 -2.47 -7.18 -19.85
C TYR A 154 -1.71 -8.24 -19.05
N LEU A 155 -1.61 -9.48 -19.55
CA LEU A 155 -0.88 -10.57 -18.91
C LEU A 155 0.62 -10.27 -18.79
N GLY A 156 1.25 -9.81 -19.87
CA GLY A 156 2.66 -9.43 -19.88
C GLY A 156 2.96 -8.28 -18.92
N GLY A 157 2.05 -7.32 -18.78
CA GLY A 157 2.13 -6.22 -17.82
C GLY A 157 2.06 -6.69 -16.37
N MET A 158 1.17 -7.63 -16.04
CA MET A 158 1.10 -8.22 -14.69
C MET A 158 2.38 -8.98 -14.35
N VAL A 159 2.85 -9.85 -15.24
CA VAL A 159 4.06 -10.67 -15.03
C VAL A 159 5.30 -9.77 -14.91
N THR A 160 5.47 -8.83 -15.84
CA THR A 160 6.61 -7.89 -15.81
C THR A 160 6.55 -6.99 -14.58
N GLY A 161 5.36 -6.51 -14.23
CA GLY A 161 5.12 -5.73 -13.02
C GLY A 161 5.55 -6.48 -11.76
N MET A 162 5.21 -7.77 -11.65
CA MET A 162 5.59 -8.61 -10.52
C MET A 162 7.12 -8.70 -10.37
N PHE A 163 7.84 -9.00 -11.45
CA PHE A 163 9.31 -9.05 -11.40
C PHE A 163 9.96 -7.69 -11.12
N LEU A 164 9.35 -6.61 -11.62
CA LEU A 164 9.80 -5.25 -11.33
C LEU A 164 9.59 -4.89 -9.86
N SER A 165 8.43 -5.24 -9.30
CA SER A 165 8.12 -5.06 -7.88
C SER A 165 9.13 -5.81 -6.99
N VAL A 166 9.38 -7.09 -7.25
CA VAL A 166 10.38 -7.88 -6.50
C VAL A 166 11.75 -7.18 -6.47
N ARG A 167 12.19 -6.64 -7.62
CA ARG A 167 13.47 -5.94 -7.72
C ARG A 167 13.48 -4.61 -6.98
N LEU A 168 12.45 -3.80 -7.13
CA LEU A 168 12.40 -2.44 -6.60
C LEU A 168 12.04 -2.43 -5.11
N CYS A 169 11.12 -3.27 -4.65
CA CYS A 169 10.81 -3.45 -3.23
C CYS A 169 12.04 -3.99 -2.49
N GLY A 170 12.70 -5.03 -3.00
CA GLY A 170 13.93 -5.54 -2.39
C GLY A 170 15.12 -4.56 -2.43
N ALA A 171 15.15 -3.64 -3.38
CA ALA A 171 16.10 -2.54 -3.37
C ALA A 171 15.72 -1.46 -2.35
N ALA A 172 14.43 -1.14 -2.22
CA ALA A 172 13.92 -0.18 -1.25
C ALA A 172 14.17 -0.63 0.19
N GLU A 173 13.97 -1.91 0.51
CA GLU A 173 14.32 -2.49 1.82
C GLU A 173 15.78 -2.24 2.20
N LYS A 174 16.69 -2.43 1.24
CA LYS A 174 18.13 -2.20 1.43
C LYS A 174 18.48 -0.73 1.56
N ILE A 175 17.79 0.15 0.84
CA ILE A 175 18.02 1.60 0.89
C ILE A 175 17.49 2.20 2.20
N LEU A 176 16.32 1.74 2.66
CA LEU A 176 15.68 2.19 3.89
C LEU A 176 16.21 1.47 5.14
N ASN A 177 16.98 0.39 4.94
CA ASN A 177 17.50 -0.46 6.01
C ASN A 177 16.40 -0.97 6.96
N GLN A 178 15.25 -1.31 6.39
CA GLN A 178 14.06 -1.77 7.08
C GLN A 178 13.42 -2.89 6.24
N PRO A 179 13.15 -4.07 6.83
CA PRO A 179 12.38 -5.11 6.15
C PRO A 179 10.93 -4.66 6.03
N ASP A 180 10.31 -4.90 4.86
CA ASP A 180 8.91 -4.58 4.57
C ASP A 180 8.45 -3.17 5.08
N PRO A 181 9.06 -2.07 4.59
CA PRO A 181 8.68 -0.73 5.04
C PRO A 181 7.29 -0.40 4.51
N GLY A 182 6.32 -0.12 5.38
CA GLY A 182 4.93 0.21 4.98
C GLY A 182 4.75 1.48 4.13
N SER A 183 5.84 2.17 3.74
CA SER A 183 5.80 3.23 2.71
C SER A 183 6.07 2.71 1.30
N VAL A 184 6.60 1.50 1.15
CA VAL A 184 6.76 0.78 -0.12
C VAL A 184 5.41 0.16 -0.41
N VAL A 185 4.83 0.49 -1.57
CA VAL A 185 3.45 0.09 -1.95
C VAL A 185 3.38 -0.41 -3.40
N LEU A 186 4.54 -0.69 -4.00
CA LEU A 186 4.64 -1.10 -5.41
C LEU A 186 4.16 -2.55 -5.61
N ASP A 187 4.47 -3.43 -4.68
CA ASP A 187 3.82 -4.73 -4.48
C ASP A 187 2.30 -4.64 -4.56
N GLU A 188 1.69 -3.74 -3.79
CA GLU A 188 0.23 -3.57 -3.77
C GLU A 188 -0.30 -3.05 -5.11
N ILE A 189 0.37 -2.03 -5.69
CA ILE A 189 0.03 -1.45 -7.00
C ILE A 189 0.00 -2.53 -8.09
N ILE A 190 0.99 -3.41 -8.09
CA ILE A 190 1.12 -4.48 -9.08
C ILE A 190 0.14 -5.62 -8.82
N ALA A 191 -0.27 -5.86 -7.57
CA ALA A 191 -1.24 -6.89 -7.21
C ALA A 191 -2.69 -6.50 -7.55
N VAL A 192 -3.03 -5.21 -7.57
CA VAL A 192 -4.41 -4.77 -7.89
C VAL A 192 -4.92 -5.28 -9.25
N PRO A 193 -4.21 -5.11 -10.39
CA PRO A 193 -4.66 -5.69 -11.66
C PRO A 193 -4.90 -7.19 -11.59
N ILE A 194 -4.07 -7.91 -10.82
CA ILE A 194 -4.20 -9.37 -10.65
C ILE A 194 -5.57 -9.68 -10.04
N CYS A 195 -6.05 -8.93 -9.04
CA CYS A 195 -7.36 -9.15 -8.40
C CYS A 195 -8.55 -9.16 -9.37
N PHE A 196 -8.43 -8.50 -10.52
CA PHE A 196 -9.46 -8.43 -11.56
C PHE A 196 -9.32 -9.51 -12.63
N GLY A 197 -8.26 -10.32 -12.59
CA GLY A 197 -7.91 -11.27 -13.65
C GLY A 197 -9.02 -12.28 -13.98
N ALA A 198 -9.69 -12.83 -12.96
CA ALA A 198 -10.82 -13.75 -13.15
C ALA A 198 -12.02 -13.05 -13.85
N TRP A 199 -12.32 -11.81 -13.47
CA TRP A 199 -13.40 -11.03 -14.07
C TRP A 199 -13.08 -10.63 -15.52
N VAL A 200 -11.86 -10.16 -15.76
CA VAL A 200 -11.34 -9.87 -17.11
C VAL A 200 -11.40 -11.13 -17.99
N GLY A 201 -10.91 -12.26 -17.48
CA GLY A 201 -10.89 -13.53 -18.19
C GLY A 201 -12.29 -14.05 -18.53
N ALA A 202 -13.24 -13.94 -17.59
CA ALA A 202 -14.64 -14.31 -17.82
C ALA A 202 -15.30 -13.43 -18.88
N PHE A 203 -15.05 -12.12 -18.86
CA PHE A 203 -15.55 -11.20 -19.89
C PHE A 203 -14.97 -11.54 -21.26
N LEU A 204 -13.65 -11.77 -21.33
CA LEU A 204 -12.95 -12.13 -22.56
C LEU A 204 -13.50 -13.44 -23.14
N PHE A 205 -13.70 -14.45 -22.31
CA PHE A 205 -14.23 -15.74 -22.73
C PHE A 205 -15.66 -15.61 -23.29
N LYS A 206 -16.51 -14.81 -22.64
CA LYS A 206 -17.92 -14.63 -23.04
C LYS A 206 -18.08 -13.76 -24.29
N ASN A 207 -17.30 -12.68 -24.41
CA ASN A 207 -17.50 -11.67 -25.44
C ASN A 207 -16.47 -11.77 -26.59
N GLY A 208 -15.42 -12.57 -26.44
CA GLY A 208 -14.33 -12.70 -27.43
C GLY A 208 -13.43 -11.47 -27.54
N ALA A 209 -13.60 -10.47 -26.68
CA ALA A 209 -12.86 -9.20 -26.69
C ALA A 209 -12.48 -8.77 -25.28
N MET A 210 -11.41 -7.98 -25.17
CA MET A 210 -10.98 -7.41 -23.89
C MET A 210 -12.05 -6.45 -23.36
N PRO A 211 -12.39 -6.50 -22.05
CA PRO A 211 -13.29 -5.51 -21.47
C PRO A 211 -12.64 -4.12 -21.53
N PRO A 212 -13.38 -3.10 -21.99
CA PRO A 212 -12.85 -1.75 -21.96
C PRO A 212 -12.88 -1.21 -20.51
N PRO A 213 -12.00 -0.25 -20.13
CA PRO A 213 -11.93 0.24 -18.75
C PRO A 213 -13.28 0.72 -18.19
N GLU A 214 -14.09 1.40 -18.99
CA GLU A 214 -15.40 1.90 -18.60
C GLU A 214 -16.36 0.79 -18.12
N TYR A 215 -16.17 -0.45 -18.56
CA TYR A 215 -16.96 -1.59 -18.08
C TYR A 215 -16.83 -1.80 -16.57
N PHE A 216 -15.65 -1.57 -15.98
CA PHE A 216 -15.41 -1.78 -14.54
C PHE A 216 -15.88 -0.60 -13.68
N PHE A 217 -16.03 0.58 -14.29
CA PHE A 217 -16.43 1.81 -13.61
C PHE A 217 -17.83 2.31 -14.04
N SER A 218 -18.62 1.43 -14.68
CA SER A 218 -20.00 1.70 -15.05
C SER A 218 -20.91 1.70 -13.82
N ARG A 219 -22.12 2.28 -13.95
CA ARG A 219 -23.10 2.39 -12.84
C ARG A 219 -23.44 1.06 -12.15
N ASP A 220 -23.37 -0.03 -12.89
CA ASP A 220 -23.75 -1.36 -12.39
C ASP A 220 -22.57 -2.11 -11.76
N THR A 221 -21.33 -1.74 -12.10
CA THR A 221 -20.12 -2.51 -11.77
C THR A 221 -19.15 -1.79 -10.84
N TRP A 222 -19.22 -0.46 -10.70
CA TRP A 222 -18.29 0.32 -9.88
C TRP A 222 -18.27 -0.14 -8.42
N LEU A 223 -19.41 -0.55 -7.87
CA LEU A 223 -19.51 -1.11 -6.52
C LEU A 223 -18.79 -2.45 -6.40
N LEU A 224 -18.92 -3.32 -7.40
CA LEU A 224 -18.18 -4.59 -7.45
C LEU A 224 -16.67 -4.35 -7.56
N THR A 225 -16.25 -3.35 -8.33
CA THR A 225 -14.85 -2.91 -8.38
C THR A 225 -14.33 -2.48 -7.01
N LEU A 226 -15.11 -1.72 -6.25
CA LEU A 226 -14.75 -1.36 -4.86
C LEU A 226 -14.73 -2.58 -3.94
N VAL A 227 -15.66 -3.53 -4.10
CA VAL A 227 -15.68 -4.78 -3.33
C VAL A 227 -14.42 -5.61 -3.62
N VAL A 228 -13.98 -5.71 -4.88
CA VAL A 228 -12.72 -6.40 -5.25
C VAL A 228 -11.52 -5.74 -4.58
N CYS A 229 -11.42 -4.41 -4.60
CA CYS A 229 -10.36 -3.68 -3.90
C CYS A 229 -10.42 -3.85 -2.37
N ALA A 230 -11.61 -3.82 -1.79
CA ALA A 230 -11.80 -4.05 -0.36
C ALA A 230 -11.43 -5.48 0.04
N ALA A 231 -11.80 -6.47 -0.77
CA ALA A 231 -11.43 -7.87 -0.58
C ALA A 231 -9.91 -8.07 -0.66
N PHE A 232 -9.23 -7.40 -1.60
CA PHE A 232 -7.77 -7.41 -1.66
C PHE A 232 -7.15 -6.94 -0.35
N ARG A 233 -7.56 -5.76 0.14
CA ARG A 233 -7.08 -5.23 1.44
C ARG A 233 -7.40 -6.16 2.59
N LEU A 234 -8.56 -6.81 2.57
CA LEU A 234 -8.96 -7.76 3.59
C LEU A 234 -7.99 -8.96 3.65
N PHE A 235 -7.63 -9.53 2.49
CA PHE A 235 -6.70 -10.66 2.42
C PHE A 235 -5.25 -10.28 2.69
N ASP A 236 -4.82 -9.11 2.21
CA ASP A 236 -3.49 -8.56 2.53
C ASP A 236 -3.35 -8.32 4.05
N ILE A 237 -4.36 -7.77 4.73
CA ILE A 237 -4.32 -7.56 6.18
C ILE A 237 -4.42 -8.89 6.94
N ALA A 238 -5.29 -9.81 6.50
CA ALA A 238 -5.53 -11.07 7.18
C ALA A 238 -4.37 -12.08 7.01
N LYS A 239 -3.65 -12.02 5.87
CA LYS A 239 -2.59 -12.96 5.45
C LYS A 239 -2.95 -14.43 5.74
N PRO A 240 -4.05 -14.97 5.14
CA PRO A 240 -4.43 -16.36 5.33
C PRO A 240 -3.31 -17.30 4.84
N TRP A 241 -3.26 -18.54 5.35
CA TRP A 241 -2.33 -19.52 4.80
C TRP A 241 -2.64 -19.76 3.31
N PRO A 242 -1.66 -19.76 2.38
CA PRO A 242 -0.21 -19.72 2.57
C PRO A 242 0.44 -18.32 2.45
N VAL A 243 -0.33 -17.23 2.34
CA VAL A 243 0.18 -15.83 2.25
C VAL A 243 1.20 -15.54 3.34
N ARG A 244 0.91 -15.89 4.60
CA ARG A 244 1.86 -15.66 5.70
C ARG A 244 3.18 -16.44 5.56
N GLN A 245 3.21 -17.53 4.81
CA GLN A 245 4.44 -18.31 4.61
C GLN A 245 5.35 -17.70 3.56
N SER A 246 4.82 -16.96 2.57
CA SER A 246 5.64 -16.32 1.54
C SER A 246 6.56 -15.24 2.10
N GLN A 247 6.18 -14.61 3.23
CA GLN A 247 7.01 -13.60 3.92
C GLN A 247 8.36 -14.14 4.41
N LYS A 248 8.58 -15.46 4.43
CA LYS A 248 9.89 -16.07 4.74
C LYS A 248 10.86 -16.03 3.56
N LEU A 249 10.40 -15.70 2.36
CA LEU A 249 11.26 -15.59 1.18
C LEU A 249 12.18 -14.36 1.29
N PRO A 250 13.40 -14.44 0.73
CA PRO A 250 14.38 -13.40 0.92
C PRO A 250 14.08 -12.12 0.11
N GLY A 251 14.15 -10.98 0.80
CA GLY A 251 14.03 -9.64 0.22
C GLY A 251 12.68 -9.41 -0.45
N GLY A 252 12.69 -8.69 -1.58
CA GLY A 252 11.47 -8.32 -2.31
C GLY A 252 10.60 -9.49 -2.79
N TRP A 253 11.09 -10.74 -2.78
CA TRP A 253 10.23 -11.89 -3.04
C TRP A 253 9.18 -12.10 -1.95
N GLY A 254 9.55 -11.91 -0.67
CA GLY A 254 8.60 -12.07 0.43
C GLY A 254 7.50 -11.02 0.39
N VAL A 255 7.90 -9.78 0.08
CA VAL A 255 7.08 -8.56 0.02
C VAL A 255 6.18 -8.49 -1.21
N THR A 256 6.62 -8.98 -2.37
CA THR A 256 5.72 -8.99 -3.55
C THR A 256 4.82 -10.21 -3.56
N LEU A 257 5.30 -11.37 -3.07
CA LEU A 257 4.54 -12.60 -3.18
C LEU A 257 3.39 -12.68 -2.18
N ASP A 258 3.49 -12.07 -0.99
CA ASP A 258 2.34 -12.03 -0.07
C ASP A 258 1.15 -11.25 -0.68
N ASP A 259 1.38 -10.09 -1.30
CA ASP A 259 0.36 -9.33 -2.02
C ASP A 259 -0.19 -10.06 -3.25
N VAL A 260 0.69 -10.69 -4.05
CA VAL A 260 0.26 -11.49 -5.20
C VAL A 260 -0.61 -12.67 -4.75
N LEU A 261 -0.23 -13.37 -3.67
CA LEU A 261 -1.04 -14.46 -3.13
C LEU A 261 -2.39 -13.94 -2.59
N ALA A 262 -2.42 -12.79 -1.91
CA ALA A 262 -3.65 -12.14 -1.49
C ALA A 262 -4.55 -11.80 -2.70
N ALA A 263 -3.99 -11.30 -3.80
CA ALA A 263 -4.73 -11.06 -5.04
C ALA A 263 -5.26 -12.35 -5.69
N LEU A 264 -4.53 -13.47 -5.59
CA LEU A 264 -5.01 -14.77 -6.05
C LEU A 264 -6.21 -15.27 -5.21
N TYR A 265 -6.25 -15.00 -3.90
CA TYR A 265 -7.45 -15.25 -3.09
C TYR A 265 -8.66 -14.46 -3.59
N VAL A 266 -8.47 -13.17 -3.91
CA VAL A 266 -9.54 -12.35 -4.49
C VAL A 266 -10.03 -12.95 -5.80
N ASN A 267 -9.12 -13.34 -6.70
CA ASN A 267 -9.49 -13.99 -7.96
C ASN A 267 -10.31 -15.26 -7.76
N ALA A 268 -9.94 -16.11 -6.79
CA ALA A 268 -10.67 -17.33 -6.50
C ALA A 268 -12.10 -17.03 -6.04
N VAL A 269 -12.27 -16.02 -5.17
CA VAL A 269 -13.59 -15.56 -4.71
C VAL A 269 -14.42 -15.01 -5.87
N VAL A 270 -13.81 -14.16 -6.70
CA VAL A 270 -14.47 -13.57 -7.88
C VAL A 270 -14.88 -14.65 -8.88
N ALA A 271 -13.99 -15.60 -9.19
CA ALA A 271 -14.28 -16.71 -10.08
C ALA A 271 -15.45 -17.56 -9.55
N LEU A 272 -15.46 -17.87 -8.25
CA LEU A 272 -16.55 -18.63 -7.62
C LEU A 272 -17.88 -17.87 -7.70
N ALA A 273 -17.89 -16.56 -7.41
CA ALA A 273 -19.09 -15.74 -7.50
C ALA A 273 -19.66 -15.72 -8.93
N LEU A 274 -18.78 -15.57 -9.94
CA LEU A 274 -19.17 -15.60 -11.36
C LEU A 274 -19.73 -16.97 -11.77
N LEU A 275 -19.12 -18.06 -11.32
CA LEU A 275 -19.61 -19.43 -11.59
C LEU A 275 -21.00 -19.67 -10.99
N VAL A 276 -21.23 -19.23 -9.74
CA VAL A 276 -22.54 -19.34 -9.09
C VAL A 276 -23.59 -18.49 -9.78
N SER A 277 -23.22 -17.30 -10.26
CA SER A 277 -24.12 -16.41 -11.01
C SER A 277 -24.47 -16.98 -12.39
N ALA A 278 -23.52 -17.60 -13.09
CA ALA A 278 -23.75 -18.20 -14.41
C ALA A 278 -24.60 -19.48 -14.39
N GLY A 279 -24.73 -20.14 -13.23
CA GLY A 279 -25.57 -21.33 -13.06
C GLY A 279 -27.04 -21.03 -12.76
N ARG A 280 -27.44 -19.75 -12.75
CA ARG A 280 -28.82 -19.28 -12.60
C ARG A 280 -29.38 -18.82 -13.94
#